data_AF-A0A0U1NUP7-F1
#
_entry.id   AF-A0A0U1NUP7-F1
#
_cell.length_a   1.000
_cell.length_b   1.000
_cell.length_c   1.000
_cell.angle_alpha   90.00
_cell.angle_beta   90.00
_cell.angle_gamma   90.00
#
_symmetry.space_group_name_H-M   'P 1'
#
loop_
_entity.id
_entity.type
_entity.pdbx_description
1 polymer ?
#
loop_
_entity_poly.entity_id
_entity_poly.type
_entity_poly.pdbx_seq_one_letter_code
_entity_poly.pdbx_strand_id
1 'polypeptide(L)'
;MQRVTNCVLVRENKILLLQKPSRGWWVAPGGKMEPGESVRDSCIREYREETGIYLKNPQLKGVFTMIMKESEQLISEWMMFTFLATDSDGTRFEESDEGKLEWQLVDQLKSLPMAAGDRHIIDYMIHGKGMIYGTFTYTKDFQLISYRLDPS
;
A
#
# COMPACT_ATOMS: atom_id res chain seq x y z
N MET A 1 -3.77 18.34 -2.43
CA MET A 1 -3.01 17.09 -2.66
C MET A 1 -3.33 16.12 -1.55
N GLN A 2 -3.87 14.95 -1.87
CA GLN A 2 -4.20 13.92 -0.88
C GLN A 2 -2.91 13.18 -0.43
N ARG A 3 -2.89 12.69 0.81
CA ARG A 3 -1.78 11.89 1.36
C ARG A 3 -2.37 10.58 1.89
N VAL A 4 -1.76 9.46 1.51
CA VAL A 4 -2.21 8.11 1.84
C VAL A 4 -1.08 7.36 2.51
N THR A 5 -1.38 6.56 3.52
CA THR A 5 -0.43 5.66 4.16
C THR A 5 -0.95 4.23 4.05
N ASN A 6 -0.04 3.27 3.87
CA ASN A 6 -0.36 1.86 3.95
C ASN A 6 0.81 1.07 4.54
N CYS A 7 0.55 -0.17 4.95
CA CYS A 7 1.58 -1.03 5.50
C CYS A 7 1.57 -2.42 4.89
N VAL A 8 2.75 -2.92 4.53
CA VAL A 8 2.97 -4.34 4.27
C VAL A 8 3.37 -4.99 5.59
N LEU A 9 2.46 -5.76 6.18
CA LEU A 9 2.76 -6.59 7.35
C LEU A 9 3.23 -7.96 6.89
N VAL A 10 4.48 -8.29 7.18
CA VAL A 10 5.09 -9.58 6.83
C VAL A 10 5.14 -10.48 8.07
N ARG A 11 4.66 -11.72 7.95
CA ARG A 11 4.76 -12.74 9.00
C ARG A 11 4.89 -14.12 8.37
N GLU A 12 5.87 -14.91 8.80
CA GLU A 12 6.00 -16.33 8.41
C GLU A 12 5.90 -16.56 6.89
N ASN A 13 6.62 -15.75 6.09
CA ASN A 13 6.60 -15.77 4.62
C ASN A 13 5.23 -15.45 3.97
N LYS A 14 4.35 -14.76 4.69
CA LYS A 14 3.08 -14.25 4.20
C LYS A 14 3.00 -12.74 4.39
N ILE A 15 2.16 -12.11 3.59
CA ILE A 15 1.78 -10.71 3.69
C ILE A 15 0.28 -10.59 3.88
N LEU A 16 -0.15 -9.69 4.75
CA LEU A 16 -1.57 -9.39 4.90
C LEU A 16 -1.98 -8.37 3.84
N LEU A 17 -2.95 -8.74 3.00
CA LEU A 17 -3.51 -7.87 1.97
C LEU A 17 -5.04 -7.81 2.11
N LEU A 18 -5.61 -6.74 1.58
CA LEU A 18 -7.05 -6.51 1.50
C LEU A 18 -7.50 -6.61 0.04
N GLN A 19 -8.53 -7.40 -0.24
CA GLN A 19 -9.14 -7.50 -1.55
C GLN A 19 -10.36 -6.60 -1.66
N LYS A 20 -10.28 -5.57 -2.52
CA LYS A 20 -11.38 -4.62 -2.71
C LYS A 20 -12.53 -5.23 -3.53
N PRO A 21 -13.80 -5.10 -3.11
CA PRO A 21 -14.96 -5.65 -3.83
C PRO A 21 -15.12 -5.15 -5.27
N SER A 22 -14.70 -3.91 -5.54
CA SER A 22 -14.98 -3.22 -6.82
C SER A 22 -14.26 -3.84 -8.03
N ARG A 23 -12.98 -4.20 -7.89
CA ARG A 23 -12.14 -4.75 -8.97
C ARG A 23 -11.54 -6.13 -8.63
N GLY A 24 -11.80 -6.64 -7.43
CA GLY A 24 -11.12 -7.83 -6.90
C GLY A 24 -9.61 -7.64 -6.71
N TRP A 25 -9.13 -6.40 -6.74
CA TRP A 25 -7.71 -6.06 -6.61
C TRP A 25 -7.25 -6.14 -5.17
N TRP A 26 -6.05 -6.66 -4.99
CA TRP A 26 -5.37 -6.75 -3.71
C TRP A 26 -4.52 -5.51 -3.47
N VAL A 27 -4.62 -4.96 -2.26
CA VAL A 27 -3.87 -3.78 -1.82
C VAL A 27 -3.29 -4.00 -0.43
N ALA A 28 -2.22 -3.28 -0.10
CA ALA A 28 -1.76 -3.16 1.28
C ALA A 28 -2.78 -2.32 2.08
N PRO A 29 -3.25 -2.79 3.25
CA PRO A 29 -4.22 -2.04 4.06
C PRO A 29 -3.67 -0.68 4.53
N GLY A 30 -4.58 0.26 4.68
CA GLY A 30 -4.33 1.65 5.10
C GLY A 30 -5.15 2.65 4.29
N GLY A 31 -5.07 3.93 4.65
CA GLY A 31 -5.92 4.94 4.05
C GLY A 31 -5.40 6.36 4.19
N LYS A 32 -6.34 7.31 4.31
CA LYS A 32 -6.04 8.74 4.13
C LYS A 32 -5.54 9.36 5.42
N MET A 33 -4.55 10.24 5.31
CA MET A 33 -4.10 11.02 6.47
C MET A 33 -5.14 12.05 6.88
N GLU A 34 -5.39 12.17 8.20
CA GLU A 34 -6.18 13.25 8.76
C GLU A 34 -5.33 14.52 9.02
N PRO A 35 -5.96 15.70 9.18
CA PRO A 35 -5.25 16.91 9.58
C PRO A 35 -4.56 16.75 10.95
N GLY A 36 -3.28 17.11 11.03
CA GLY A 36 -2.51 17.09 12.28
C GLY A 36 -1.77 15.79 12.58
N GLU A 37 -2.05 14.70 11.87
CA GLU A 37 -1.36 13.42 12.08
C GLU A 37 0.03 13.38 11.44
N SER A 38 0.97 12.66 12.07
CA SER A 38 2.18 12.20 11.38
C SER A 38 1.85 11.05 10.42
N VAL A 39 2.71 10.79 9.44
CA VAL A 39 2.55 9.64 8.53
C VAL A 39 2.53 8.31 9.27
N ARG A 40 3.23 8.21 10.41
CA ARG A 40 3.27 6.99 11.22
C ARG A 40 1.98 6.81 12.01
N ASP A 41 1.42 7.88 12.56
CA ASP A 41 0.17 7.83 13.31
C ASP A 41 -1.00 7.44 12.40
N SER A 42 -1.10 8.07 11.22
CA SER A 42 -2.08 7.71 10.20
C SER A 42 -1.94 6.24 9.78
N CYS A 43 -0.72 5.75 9.55
CA CYS A 43 -0.50 4.35 9.19
C CYS A 43 -0.99 3.39 10.27
N ILE A 44 -0.74 3.68 11.55
CA ILE A 44 -1.15 2.80 12.66
C ILE A 44 -2.67 2.85 12.85
N ARG A 45 -3.27 4.04 12.79
CA ARG A 45 -4.71 4.23 12.95
C ARG A 45 -5.48 3.54 11.83
N GLU A 46 -5.21 3.89 10.57
CA GLU A 46 -5.91 3.35 9.40
C GLU A 46 -5.76 1.83 9.31
N TYR A 47 -4.53 1.31 9.52
CA TYR A 47 -4.32 -0.14 9.49
C TYR A 47 -5.14 -0.85 10.56
N ARG A 48 -5.26 -0.27 11.76
CA ARG A 48 -6.08 -0.84 12.83
C ARG A 48 -7.57 -0.77 12.51
N GLU A 49 -8.04 0.33 11.94
CA GLU A 49 -9.44 0.50 11.54
C GLU A 49 -9.84 -0.52 10.47
N GLU A 50 -9.01 -0.71 9.44
CA GLU A 50 -9.31 -1.66 8.37
C GLU A 50 -9.14 -3.12 8.80
N THR A 51 -8.18 -3.42 9.69
CA THR A 51 -7.76 -4.82 9.92
C THR A 51 -7.98 -5.35 11.33
N GLY A 52 -8.23 -4.48 12.30
CA GLY A 52 -8.24 -4.81 13.73
C GLY A 52 -6.84 -5.02 14.32
N ILE A 53 -5.77 -4.94 13.51
CA ILE A 53 -4.39 -5.21 13.93
C ILE A 53 -3.68 -3.91 14.32
N TYR A 54 -2.99 -3.95 15.46
CA TYR A 54 -2.09 -2.90 15.89
C TYR A 54 -0.66 -3.20 15.44
N LEU A 55 -0.10 -2.37 14.57
CA LEU A 55 1.28 -2.51 14.08
C LEU A 55 2.30 -2.08 15.15
N LYS A 56 3.28 -2.93 15.44
CA LYS A 56 4.41 -2.56 16.29
C LYS A 56 5.56 -2.03 15.45
N ASN A 57 6.00 -0.81 15.79
CA ASN A 57 7.16 -0.16 15.17
C ASN A 57 7.20 -0.24 13.63
N PRO A 58 6.11 0.11 12.92
CA PRO A 58 6.14 0.14 11.46
C PRO A 58 7.21 1.13 10.98
N GLN A 59 8.00 0.70 10.01
CA GLN A 59 9.11 1.47 9.43
C GLN A 59 8.67 2.04 8.09
N LEU A 60 8.77 3.36 7.92
CA LEU A 60 8.57 3.96 6.61
C LEU A 60 9.67 3.43 5.69
N LYS A 61 9.29 2.85 4.55
CA LYS A 61 10.23 2.32 3.55
C LYS A 61 9.98 2.87 2.15
N GLY A 62 8.80 3.39 1.85
CA GLY A 62 8.44 3.90 0.53
C GLY A 62 7.83 5.30 0.56
N VAL A 63 8.29 6.19 -0.32
CA VAL A 63 7.67 7.50 -0.55
C VAL A 63 7.42 7.69 -2.04
N PHE A 64 6.16 7.80 -2.42
CA PHE A 64 5.76 7.80 -3.82
C PHE A 64 4.85 8.97 -4.17
N THR A 65 5.10 9.56 -5.33
CA THR A 65 4.15 10.44 -6.01
C THR A 65 3.33 9.63 -7.00
N MET A 66 2.01 9.68 -6.87
CA MET A 66 1.09 9.00 -7.75
C MET A 66 0.37 10.04 -8.61
N ILE A 67 0.46 9.87 -9.92
CA ILE A 67 -0.03 10.81 -10.91
C ILE A 67 -1.09 10.10 -11.76
N MET A 68 -2.24 10.72 -11.93
CA MET A 68 -3.26 10.28 -12.88
C MET A 68 -3.36 11.30 -14.01
N LYS A 69 -3.24 10.83 -15.25
CA LYS A 69 -3.35 11.63 -16.47
C LYS A 69 -4.45 11.12 -17.40
N GLU A 70 -4.96 12.03 -18.22
CA GLU A 70 -5.70 11.72 -19.43
C GLU A 70 -5.03 12.45 -20.58
N SER A 71 -4.46 11.70 -21.52
CA SER A 71 -3.52 12.25 -22.50
C SER A 71 -2.38 13.01 -21.78
N GLU A 72 -2.14 14.28 -22.14
CA GLU A 72 -1.12 15.11 -21.48
C GLU A 72 -1.63 15.90 -20.26
N GLN A 73 -2.93 15.84 -19.96
CA GLN A 73 -3.53 16.61 -18.88
C GLN A 73 -3.40 15.89 -17.53
N LEU A 74 -2.89 16.60 -16.52
CA LEU A 74 -2.92 16.15 -15.13
C LEU A 74 -4.36 16.18 -14.60
N ILE A 75 -4.84 15.02 -14.14
CA ILE A 75 -6.18 14.87 -13.55
C ILE A 75 -6.11 14.89 -12.03
N SER A 76 -5.16 14.15 -11.46
CA SER A 76 -4.99 14.06 -10.01
C SER A 76 -3.55 13.73 -9.65
N GLU A 77 -3.13 14.20 -8.49
CA GLU A 77 -1.84 13.89 -7.87
C GLU A 77 -2.04 13.66 -6.37
N TRP A 78 -1.45 12.57 -5.86
CA TRP A 78 -1.42 12.27 -4.43
C TRP A 78 -0.09 11.64 -4.02
N MET A 79 0.19 11.72 -2.73
CA MET A 79 1.35 11.06 -2.12
C MET A 79 0.94 9.75 -1.46
N MET A 80 1.79 8.74 -1.58
CA MET A 80 1.65 7.48 -0.86
C MET A 80 2.91 7.17 -0.05
N PHE A 81 2.71 6.87 1.23
CA PHE A 81 3.76 6.49 2.17
C PHE A 81 3.57 5.03 2.57
N THR A 82 4.48 4.17 2.15
CA THR A 82 4.38 2.73 2.42
C THR A 82 5.32 2.34 3.54
N PHE A 83 4.75 1.70 4.55
CA PHE A 83 5.45 1.15 5.70
C PHE A 83 5.65 -0.36 5.56
N LEU A 84 6.67 -0.86 6.25
CA LEU A 84 6.88 -2.28 6.50
C LEU A 84 6.79 -2.55 8.00
N ALA A 85 6.07 -3.61 8.37
CA ALA A 85 6.04 -4.13 9.72
C ALA A 85 6.28 -5.64 9.71
N THR A 86 6.85 -6.15 10.80
CA THR A 86 7.10 -7.58 11.02
C THR A 86 6.58 -8.08 12.37
N ASP A 87 6.02 -7.17 13.17
CA ASP A 87 5.48 -7.44 14.49
C ASP A 87 4.18 -6.63 14.68
N SER A 88 3.23 -7.23 15.40
CA SER A 88 1.89 -6.70 15.57
C SER A 88 1.14 -7.37 16.72
N ASP A 89 0.18 -6.67 17.31
CA ASP A 89 -0.79 -7.23 18.26
C ASP A 89 -2.23 -7.14 17.71
N GLY A 90 -3.16 -7.78 18.42
CA GLY A 90 -4.59 -7.67 18.16
C GLY A 90 -5.17 -8.85 17.40
N THR A 91 -6.50 -8.84 17.27
CA THR A 91 -7.26 -9.87 16.57
C THR A 91 -7.69 -9.31 15.23
N ARG A 92 -7.30 -9.99 14.15
CA ARG A 92 -7.63 -9.61 12.78
C ARG A 92 -9.13 -9.74 12.51
N PHE A 93 -9.72 -8.78 11.82
CA PHE A 93 -11.03 -8.94 11.20
C PHE A 93 -10.96 -9.92 10.02
N GLU A 94 -12.02 -10.71 9.79
CA GLU A 94 -12.10 -11.53 8.58
C GLU A 94 -12.49 -10.69 7.36
N GLU A 95 -13.33 -9.69 7.58
CA GLU A 95 -13.84 -8.76 6.58
C GLU A 95 -14.00 -7.37 7.22
N SER A 96 -13.82 -6.34 6.40
CA SER A 96 -14.04 -4.94 6.74
C SER A 96 -14.96 -4.33 5.69
N ASP A 97 -15.48 -3.12 5.94
CA ASP A 97 -16.27 -2.38 4.94
C ASP A 97 -15.50 -2.14 3.63
N GLU A 98 -14.17 -2.17 3.67
CA GLU A 98 -13.27 -2.00 2.52
C GLU A 98 -13.03 -3.29 1.73
N GLY A 99 -13.34 -4.46 2.30
CA GLY A 99 -13.21 -5.76 1.65
C GLY A 99 -12.67 -6.88 2.53
N LYS A 100 -12.27 -7.98 1.88
CA LYS A 100 -11.82 -9.21 2.52
C LYS A 100 -10.33 -9.15 2.85
N LEU A 101 -9.96 -9.52 4.08
CA LEU A 101 -8.57 -9.58 4.52
C LEU A 101 -8.02 -11.00 4.44
N GLU A 102 -6.86 -11.16 3.81
CA GLU A 102 -6.26 -12.48 3.65
C GLU A 102 -4.74 -12.42 3.68
N TRP A 103 -4.16 -13.43 4.34
CA TRP A 103 -2.73 -13.67 4.31
C TRP A 103 -2.35 -14.36 3.00
N GLN A 104 -1.62 -13.66 2.16
CA GLN A 104 -1.11 -14.16 0.89
C GLN A 104 0.33 -14.64 1.04
N LEU A 105 0.68 -15.75 0.40
CA LEU A 105 2.07 -16.18 0.33
C LEU A 105 2.88 -15.17 -0.49
N VAL A 106 4.09 -14.83 -0.03
CA VAL A 106 4.99 -13.91 -0.74
C VAL A 106 5.20 -14.35 -2.21
N ASP A 107 5.40 -15.64 -2.44
CA ASP A 107 5.64 -16.19 -3.78
C ASP A 107 4.44 -16.06 -4.73
N GLN A 108 3.22 -15.87 -4.20
CA GLN A 108 2.00 -15.70 -4.99
C GLN A 108 1.77 -14.26 -5.45
N LEU A 109 2.55 -13.29 -4.94
CA LEU A 109 2.37 -11.86 -5.23
C LEU A 109 2.28 -11.55 -6.74
N LYS A 110 3.06 -12.27 -7.56
CA LYS A 110 3.08 -12.09 -9.03
C LYS A 110 1.76 -12.45 -9.70
N SER A 111 0.98 -13.36 -9.11
CA SER A 111 -0.29 -13.85 -9.65
C SER A 111 -1.52 -13.08 -9.16
N LEU A 112 -1.39 -12.32 -8.06
CA LEU A 112 -2.51 -11.58 -7.49
C LEU A 112 -2.94 -10.42 -8.40
N PRO A 113 -4.24 -10.22 -8.65
CA PRO A 113 -4.74 -9.05 -9.36
C PRO A 113 -4.51 -7.80 -8.51
N MET A 114 -3.78 -6.81 -9.03
CA MET A 114 -3.48 -5.54 -8.37
C MET A 114 -3.00 -4.51 -9.40
N ALA A 115 -2.94 -3.24 -9.01
CA ALA A 115 -2.31 -2.22 -9.83
C ALA A 115 -0.82 -2.56 -10.05
N ALA A 116 -0.31 -2.31 -11.26
CA ALA A 116 1.05 -2.70 -11.61
C ALA A 116 2.12 -2.01 -10.75
N GLY A 117 1.92 -0.73 -10.36
CA GLY A 117 2.85 -0.04 -9.46
C GLY A 117 2.83 -0.59 -8.04
N ASP A 118 1.65 -0.94 -7.50
CA ASP A 118 1.55 -1.56 -6.18
C ASP A 118 2.32 -2.88 -6.11
N ARG A 119 2.34 -3.66 -7.20
CA ARG A 119 3.16 -4.87 -7.29
C ARG A 119 4.66 -4.57 -7.12
N HIS A 120 5.17 -3.55 -7.81
CA HIS A 120 6.58 -3.14 -7.67
C HIS A 120 6.89 -2.68 -6.24
N ILE A 121 5.97 -1.93 -5.62
CA ILE A 121 6.13 -1.41 -4.27
C ILE A 121 6.15 -2.54 -3.25
N ILE A 122 5.15 -3.42 -3.27
CA ILE A 122 5.04 -4.53 -2.32
C ILE A 122 6.24 -5.48 -2.47
N ASP A 123 6.65 -5.79 -3.70
CA ASP A 123 7.83 -6.62 -3.95
C ASP A 123 9.10 -6.01 -3.33
N TYR A 124 9.30 -4.69 -3.49
CA TYR A 124 10.41 -4.00 -2.84
C TYR A 124 10.28 -3.95 -1.31
N MET A 125 9.07 -3.80 -0.76
CA MET A 125 8.89 -3.82 0.70
C MET A 125 9.40 -5.13 1.31
N ILE A 126 9.15 -6.25 0.62
CA ILE A 126 9.51 -7.60 1.04
C ILE A 126 11.01 -7.88 0.82
N HIS A 127 11.53 -7.59 -0.37
CA HIS A 127 12.87 -8.03 -0.79
C HIS A 127 13.93 -6.92 -0.73
N GLY A 128 13.52 -5.67 -0.88
CA GLY A 128 14.37 -4.49 -0.94
C GLY A 128 14.93 -4.07 0.42
N LYS A 129 16.08 -3.40 0.39
CA LYS A 129 16.78 -2.90 1.59
C LYS A 129 16.74 -1.38 1.63
N GLY A 130 16.45 -0.82 2.80
CA GLY A 130 16.39 0.63 2.98
C GLY A 130 15.15 1.27 2.37
N MET A 131 15.26 2.56 2.07
CA MET A 131 14.20 3.37 1.49
C MET A 131 14.10 3.17 -0.02
N ILE A 132 12.88 3.32 -0.55
CA ILE A 132 12.60 3.50 -1.96
C ILE A 132 11.75 4.75 -2.18
N TYR A 133 12.03 5.44 -3.27
CA TYR A 133 11.35 6.63 -3.72
C TYR A 133 10.83 6.38 -5.12
N GLY A 134 9.75 7.05 -5.51
CA GLY A 134 9.34 6.93 -6.89
C GLY A 134 8.16 7.78 -7.31
N THR A 135 7.89 7.69 -8.60
CA THR A 135 6.73 8.30 -9.22
C THR A 135 6.08 7.29 -10.15
N PHE A 136 4.77 7.13 -10.05
CA PHE A 136 3.98 6.30 -10.94
C PHE A 136 2.95 7.17 -11.65
N THR A 137 2.85 7.00 -12.97
CA THR A 137 1.86 7.71 -13.79
C THR A 137 0.86 6.72 -14.36
N TYR A 138 -0.42 6.97 -14.13
CA TYR A 138 -1.53 6.11 -14.52
C TYR A 138 -2.50 6.83 -15.46
N THR A 139 -3.24 6.06 -16.24
CA THR A 139 -4.49 6.53 -16.89
C THR A 139 -5.63 6.65 -15.87
N LYS A 140 -6.75 7.26 -16.25
CA LYS A 140 -7.99 7.27 -15.45
C LYS A 140 -8.52 5.88 -15.09
N ASP A 141 -8.20 4.87 -15.90
CA ASP A 141 -8.60 3.48 -15.66
C ASP A 141 -7.61 2.70 -14.78
N PHE A 142 -6.59 3.37 -14.23
CA PHE A 142 -5.48 2.78 -13.45
C PHE A 142 -4.57 1.85 -14.28
N GLN A 143 -4.45 2.08 -15.59
CA GLN A 143 -3.40 1.46 -16.41
C GLN A 143 -2.08 2.22 -16.18
N LEU A 144 -1.00 1.51 -15.85
CA LEU A 144 0.31 2.12 -15.61
C LEU A 144 0.93 2.57 -16.94
N ILE A 145 1.18 3.87 -17.07
CA ILE A 145 1.81 4.49 -18.25
C ILE A 145 3.33 4.43 -18.11
N SER A 146 3.84 4.87 -16.95
CA SER A 146 5.28 4.92 -16.67
C SER A 146 5.53 4.97 -15.18
N TYR A 147 6.76 4.60 -14.78
CA TYR A 147 7.22 4.77 -13.41
C TYR A 147 8.72 5.06 -13.37
N ARG A 148 9.15 5.65 -12.25
CA ARG A 148 10.56 5.81 -11.87
C ARG A 148 10.68 5.39 -10.42
N LEU A 149 11.63 4.51 -10.14
CA LEU A 149 11.96 4.04 -8.80
C LEU A 149 13.44 4.31 -8.50
N ASP A 150 13.75 4.61 -7.25
CA ASP A 150 15.10 4.82 -6.74
C ASP A 150 15.19 4.26 -5.30
N PRO A 151 16.04 3.25 -5.02
CA PRO A 151 16.92 2.58 -5.97
C PRO A 151 16.11 1.82 -7.03
N SER A 152 16.68 1.76 -8.24
CA SER A 152 16.10 1.09 -9.41
C SER A 152 16.19 -0.43 -9.33
#